data_AF-A0A543JMH4-F1
#
_entry.id   AF-A0A543JMH4-F1
#
_cell.length_a   1.000
_cell.length_b   1.000
_cell.length_c   1.000
_cell.angle_alpha   90.00
_cell.angle_beta   90.00
_cell.angle_gamma   90.00
#
_symmetry.space_group_name_H-M   'P 1'
#
loop_
_entity.id
_entity.type
_entity.pdbx_description
1 polymer ?
#
loop_
_entity_poly.entity_id
_entity_poly.type
_entity_poly.pdbx_seq_one_letter_code
_entity_poly.pdbx_strand_id
1 'polypeptide(L)'
;MTRDPAAIEEDVALLDAVLEPVAKAPVDLSDPDWMVKLRAAPHPLDRAGVRPEAEAVLAEILDRYAADEVARPGLRALFDRYTSFRWAVNPRFPTTPDGVRSALLLLSVRDQGADTRDELMALWALCDEARAAGVAVDPILREVAAISSDVDRYGMGSVRDILLDTVR
;
A
#
# COMPACT_ATOMS: atom_id res chain seq x y z
N MET A 1 21.42 -3.96 8.67
CA MET A 1 21.81 -2.59 9.06
C MET A 1 20.70 -1.70 8.55
N THR A 2 19.87 -1.17 9.44
CA THR A 2 18.69 -0.35 9.06
C THR A 2 19.18 1.01 8.58
N ARG A 3 18.77 1.46 7.38
CA ARG A 3 19.18 2.79 6.89
C ARG A 3 18.52 3.90 7.71
N ASP A 4 19.10 5.09 7.63
CA ASP A 4 18.53 6.32 8.19
C ASP A 4 17.15 6.58 7.54
N PRO A 5 16.09 6.90 8.32
CA PRO A 5 14.81 7.34 7.78
C PRO A 5 14.90 8.46 6.73
N ALA A 6 15.88 9.35 6.83
CA ALA A 6 16.11 10.40 5.84
C ALA A 6 16.47 9.83 4.45
N ALA A 7 17.25 8.74 4.41
CA ALA A 7 17.62 8.08 3.16
C ALA A 7 16.42 7.38 2.50
N ILE A 8 15.53 6.79 3.31
CA ILE A 8 14.27 6.21 2.80
C ILE A 8 13.40 7.31 2.17
N GLU A 9 13.31 8.48 2.82
CA GLU A 9 12.56 9.61 2.28
C GLU A 9 13.15 10.13 0.95
N GLU A 10 14.47 10.24 0.83
CA GLU A 10 15.13 10.64 -0.41
C GLU A 10 14.81 9.67 -1.56
N ASP A 11 14.90 8.36 -1.32
CA ASP A 11 14.57 7.33 -2.31
C ASP A 11 13.08 7.43 -2.73
N VAL A 12 12.17 7.60 -1.77
CA VAL A 12 10.73 7.78 -2.04
C VAL A 12 10.48 9.04 -2.85
N ALA A 13 11.14 10.16 -2.52
CA ALA A 13 10.97 11.42 -3.23
C ALA A 13 11.44 11.34 -4.69
N LEU A 14 12.57 10.65 -4.93
CA LEU A 14 13.06 10.41 -6.28
C LEU A 14 12.09 9.54 -7.08
N LEU A 15 11.60 8.45 -6.49
CA LEU A 15 10.63 7.57 -7.13
C LEU A 15 9.30 8.29 -7.42
N ASP A 16 8.81 9.11 -6.50
CA ASP A 16 7.60 9.91 -6.69
C ASP A 16 7.72 10.84 -7.89
N ALA A 17 8.85 11.54 -8.02
CA ALA A 17 9.12 12.43 -9.14
C ALA A 17 9.20 11.68 -10.49
N VAL A 18 9.78 10.47 -10.50
CA VAL A 18 9.82 9.63 -11.70
C VAL A 18 8.44 9.08 -12.07
N LEU A 19 7.61 8.78 -11.08
CA LEU A 19 6.26 8.25 -11.28
C LEU A 19 5.22 9.33 -11.60
N GLU A 20 5.47 10.59 -11.24
CA GLU A 20 4.54 11.70 -11.41
C GLU A 20 4.00 11.83 -12.85
N PRO A 21 4.81 11.79 -13.92
CA PRO A 21 4.31 11.90 -15.29
C PRO A 21 3.40 10.72 -15.69
N VAL A 22 3.62 9.54 -15.10
CA VAL A 22 2.79 8.35 -15.33
C VAL A 22 1.48 8.47 -14.58
N ALA A 23 1.53 8.91 -13.32
CA ALA A 23 0.36 9.06 -12.45
C ALA A 23 -0.58 10.18 -12.92
N LYS A 24 -0.02 11.28 -13.44
CA LYS A 24 -0.77 12.47 -13.86
C LYS A 24 -1.11 12.47 -15.36
N ALA A 25 -0.75 11.42 -16.09
CA ALA A 25 -1.10 11.29 -17.50
C ALA A 25 -2.64 11.20 -17.65
N PRO A 26 -3.28 12.11 -18.41
CA PRO A 26 -4.71 12.06 -18.60
C PRO A 26 -5.11 10.82 -19.42
N VAL A 27 -6.22 10.21 -19.04
CA VAL A 27 -6.89 9.21 -19.87
C VAL A 27 -7.76 9.96 -20.89
N ASP A 28 -7.56 9.70 -22.18
CA ASP A 28 -8.42 10.23 -23.23
C ASP A 28 -9.77 9.51 -23.21
N LEU A 29 -10.76 10.13 -22.56
CA LEU A 29 -12.12 9.58 -22.45
C LEU A 29 -12.93 9.70 -23.75
N SER A 30 -12.44 10.43 -24.76
CA SER A 30 -13.09 10.55 -26.06
C SER A 30 -12.78 9.37 -26.99
N ASP A 31 -11.73 8.62 -26.69
CA ASP A 31 -11.35 7.39 -27.38
C ASP A 31 -12.34 6.26 -27.05
N PRO A 32 -13.06 5.69 -28.03
CA PRO A 32 -14.05 4.64 -27.76
C PRO A 32 -13.46 3.40 -27.10
N ASP A 33 -12.14 3.18 -27.24
CA ASP A 33 -11.42 2.04 -26.67
C ASP A 33 -10.66 2.38 -25.38
N TRP A 34 -10.91 3.55 -24.77
CA TRP A 34 -10.13 4.04 -23.62
C TRP A 34 -10.06 3.02 -22.46
N MET A 35 -11.15 2.31 -22.16
CA MET A 35 -11.18 1.29 -21.11
C MET A 35 -10.30 0.08 -21.44
N VAL A 36 -10.30 -0.34 -22.70
CA VAL A 36 -9.49 -1.49 -23.16
C VAL A 36 -8.01 -1.14 -23.06
N LYS A 37 -7.65 0.06 -23.54
CA LYS A 37 -6.28 0.58 -23.46
C LYS A 37 -5.81 0.76 -22.03
N LEU A 38 -6.68 1.26 -21.14
CA LEU A 38 -6.36 1.43 -19.72
C LEU A 38 -6.12 0.08 -19.03
N ARG A 39 -6.94 -0.94 -19.29
CA ARG A 39 -6.77 -2.29 -18.71
C ARG A 39 -5.56 -3.03 -19.25
N ALA A 40 -5.20 -2.78 -20.52
CA ALA A 40 -4.03 -3.37 -21.16
C ALA A 40 -2.73 -2.61 -20.87
N ALA A 41 -2.81 -1.44 -20.24
CA ALA A 41 -1.63 -0.64 -19.92
C ALA A 41 -0.69 -1.42 -18.99
N PRO A 42 0.63 -1.37 -19.22
CA PRO A 42 1.58 -1.96 -18.29
C PRO A 42 1.45 -1.30 -16.91
N HIS A 43 1.85 -2.03 -15.87
CA HIS A 43 1.85 -1.51 -14.52
C HIS A 43 2.67 -0.20 -14.43
N PRO A 44 2.26 0.79 -13.61
CA PRO A 44 2.93 2.09 -13.55
C PRO A 44 4.45 2.00 -13.31
N LEU A 45 4.87 1.11 -12.40
CA LEU A 45 6.30 0.87 -12.11
C LEU A 45 7.08 0.34 -13.33
N ASP A 46 6.46 -0.51 -14.16
CA ASP A 46 7.09 -1.02 -15.39
C ASP A 46 7.19 0.08 -16.45
N ARG A 47 6.13 0.89 -16.58
CA ARG A 47 6.13 2.04 -17.51
C ARG A 47 7.20 3.06 -17.18
N ALA A 48 7.48 3.26 -15.90
CA ALA A 48 8.52 4.14 -15.39
C ALA A 48 9.91 3.48 -15.34
N GLY A 49 10.01 2.16 -15.49
CA GLY A 49 11.27 1.42 -15.44
C GLY A 49 11.92 1.37 -14.06
N VAL A 50 11.13 1.50 -12.98
CA VAL A 50 11.62 1.60 -11.59
C VAL A 50 11.07 0.50 -10.66
N ARG A 51 10.54 -0.59 -11.22
CA ARG A 51 9.91 -1.65 -10.42
C ARG A 51 10.87 -2.22 -9.35
N PRO A 52 12.08 -2.69 -9.69
CA PRO A 52 12.97 -3.29 -8.70
C PRO A 52 13.31 -2.33 -7.55
N GLU A 53 13.58 -1.07 -7.87
CA GLU A 53 13.93 -0.03 -6.92
C GLU A 53 12.74 0.31 -6.01
N ALA A 54 11.55 0.49 -6.59
CA ALA A 54 10.34 0.81 -5.84
C ALA A 54 9.89 -0.33 -4.92
N GLU A 55 9.99 -1.58 -5.37
CA GLU A 55 9.66 -2.75 -4.54
C GLU A 55 10.69 -2.96 -3.42
N ALA A 56 11.98 -2.67 -3.66
CA ALA A 56 13.01 -2.72 -2.62
C ALA A 56 12.79 -1.65 -1.54
N VAL A 57 12.50 -0.40 -1.95
CA VAL A 57 12.19 0.70 -1.03
C VAL A 57 10.91 0.41 -0.23
N LEU A 58 9.88 -0.13 -0.90
CA LEU A 58 8.65 -0.54 -0.22
C LEU A 58 8.93 -1.62 0.83
N ALA A 59 9.69 -2.67 0.49
CA ALA A 59 10.03 -3.72 1.46
C ALA A 59 10.74 -3.15 2.69
N GLU A 60 11.70 -2.24 2.49
CA GLU A 60 12.41 -1.56 3.58
C GLU A 60 11.46 -0.72 4.46
N ILE A 61 10.51 0.00 3.86
CA ILE A 61 9.47 0.74 4.58
C ILE A 61 8.62 -0.20 5.44
N LEU A 62 8.15 -1.32 4.88
CA LEU A 62 7.28 -2.26 5.60
C LEU A 62 8.02 -2.94 6.76
N ASP A 63 9.27 -3.35 6.57
CA ASP A 63 10.12 -3.91 7.62
C ASP A 63 10.32 -2.90 8.76
N ARG A 64 10.61 -1.64 8.41
CA ARG A 64 10.79 -0.56 9.38
C ARG A 64 9.51 -0.25 10.14
N TYR A 65 8.39 -0.18 9.43
CA TYR A 65 7.07 0.10 9.99
C TYR A 65 6.64 -0.97 11.00
N ALA A 66 6.90 -2.25 10.68
CA ALA A 66 6.63 -3.36 11.58
C ALA A 66 7.50 -3.29 12.86
N ALA A 67 8.79 -2.98 12.71
CA ALA A 67 9.77 -3.07 13.79
C ALA A 67 9.81 -1.87 14.76
N ASP A 68 9.46 -0.66 14.31
CA ASP A 68 9.72 0.55 15.09
C ASP A 68 8.53 1.49 15.18
N GLU A 69 7.97 1.54 16.40
CA GLU A 69 6.85 2.40 16.77
C GLU A 69 7.14 3.90 16.59
N VAL A 70 8.36 4.35 16.91
CA VAL A 70 8.76 5.76 16.79
C VAL A 70 8.81 6.17 15.32
N ALA A 71 9.14 5.26 14.41
CA ALA A 71 9.20 5.53 12.97
C ALA A 71 7.82 5.56 12.29
N ARG A 72 6.80 4.88 12.83
CA ARG A 72 5.49 4.69 12.16
C ARG A 72 4.82 6.00 11.70
N PRO A 73 4.73 7.06 12.53
CA PRO A 73 4.09 8.30 12.08
C PRO A 73 4.81 8.96 10.91
N GLY A 74 6.16 8.92 10.91
CA GLY A 74 6.97 9.43 9.81
C GLY A 74 6.75 8.65 8.51
N LEU A 75 6.72 7.32 8.60
CA LEU A 75 6.47 6.46 7.44
C LEU A 75 5.06 6.65 6.85
N ARG A 76 4.03 6.83 7.69
CA ARG A 76 2.68 7.21 7.21
C ARG A 76 2.69 8.56 6.50
N ALA A 77 3.39 9.54 7.07
CA ALA A 77 3.51 10.88 6.47
C ALA A 77 4.22 10.86 5.10
N LEU A 78 5.10 9.89 4.82
CA LEU A 78 5.69 9.70 3.49
C LEU A 78 4.60 9.37 2.45
N PHE A 79 3.69 8.44 2.75
CA PHE A 79 2.61 8.08 1.83
C PHE A 79 1.59 9.21 1.63
N ASP A 80 1.38 10.05 2.64
CA ASP A 80 0.55 11.25 2.49
C ASP A 80 1.22 12.32 1.60
N ARG A 81 2.54 12.46 1.68
CA ARG A 81 3.29 13.48 0.92
C ARG A 81 3.56 13.08 -0.53
N TYR A 82 3.99 11.83 -0.76
CA TYR A 82 4.47 11.32 -2.04
C TYR A 82 3.37 10.49 -2.71
N THR A 83 2.39 11.20 -3.26
CA THR A 83 1.13 10.61 -3.74
C THR A 83 1.27 9.78 -5.01
N SER A 84 2.21 10.10 -5.90
CA SER A 84 2.47 9.32 -7.12
C SER A 84 3.13 7.99 -6.79
N PHE A 85 4.07 8.01 -5.83
CA PHE A 85 4.65 6.81 -5.24
C PHE A 85 3.58 5.95 -4.57
N ARG A 86 2.78 6.54 -3.66
CA ARG A 86 1.66 5.83 -2.99
C ARG A 86 0.74 5.14 -3.99
N TRP A 87 0.35 5.84 -5.04
CA TRP A 87 -0.55 5.33 -6.08
C TRP A 87 0.07 4.16 -6.86
N ALA A 88 1.36 4.24 -7.19
CA ALA A 88 2.02 3.25 -8.03
C ALA A 88 2.46 1.98 -7.29
N VAL A 89 2.85 2.07 -6.02
CA VAL A 89 3.42 0.95 -5.25
C VAL A 89 2.36 0.03 -4.68
N ASN A 90 1.63 -0.66 -5.55
CA ASN A 90 0.61 -1.63 -5.18
C ASN A 90 0.93 -3.04 -5.73
N PRO A 91 2.05 -3.65 -5.32
CA PRO A 91 2.45 -4.95 -5.85
C PRO A 91 1.46 -6.05 -5.46
N ARG A 92 1.38 -7.09 -6.28
CA ARG A 92 0.64 -8.30 -5.93
C ARG A 92 1.47 -9.16 -4.99
N PHE A 93 1.05 -9.24 -3.73
CA PHE A 93 1.69 -10.11 -2.76
C PHE A 93 1.29 -11.58 -2.97
N PRO A 94 2.18 -12.55 -2.68
CA PRO A 94 1.82 -13.97 -2.67
C PRO A 94 0.71 -14.28 -1.66
N THR A 95 -0.15 -15.25 -1.97
CA THR A 95 -1.18 -15.74 -1.04
C THR A 95 -0.60 -16.71 0.00
N THR A 96 0.38 -16.22 0.76
CA THR A 96 1.04 -16.92 1.87
C THR A 96 0.89 -16.08 3.15
N PRO A 97 1.14 -16.63 4.36
CA PRO A 97 1.09 -15.83 5.59
C PRO A 97 1.93 -14.54 5.52
N ASP A 98 3.17 -14.63 5.05
CA ASP A 98 4.07 -13.47 4.96
C ASP A 98 3.61 -12.46 3.89
N GLY A 99 3.06 -12.95 2.77
CA GLY A 99 2.52 -12.10 1.72
C GLY A 99 1.26 -11.35 2.18
N VAL A 100 0.36 -12.04 2.89
CA VAL A 100 -0.84 -11.42 3.51
C VAL A 100 -0.42 -10.40 4.55
N ARG A 101 0.56 -10.72 5.40
CA ARG A 101 1.12 -9.77 6.37
C ARG A 101 1.66 -8.52 5.67
N SER A 102 2.45 -8.68 4.62
CA SER A 102 3.03 -7.56 3.87
C SER A 102 1.96 -6.68 3.21
N ALA A 103 0.91 -7.30 2.64
CA ALA A 103 -0.23 -6.58 2.09
C ALA A 103 -0.99 -5.77 3.16
N LEU A 104 -1.22 -6.36 4.33
CA LEU A 104 -1.87 -5.67 5.45
C LEU A 104 -0.99 -4.55 6.04
N LEU A 105 0.33 -4.74 6.09
CA LEU A 105 1.27 -3.68 6.49
C LEU A 105 1.23 -2.50 5.50
N LEU A 106 1.15 -2.76 4.20
CA LEU A 106 0.99 -1.71 3.18
C LEU A 106 -0.31 -0.92 3.37
N LEU A 107 -1.43 -1.60 3.58
CA LEU A 107 -2.71 -0.96 3.90
C LEU A 107 -2.57 -0.11 5.18
N SER A 108 -1.89 -0.65 6.20
CA SER A 108 -1.70 0.01 7.49
C SER A 108 -0.83 1.27 7.43
N VAL A 109 0.28 1.24 6.69
CA VAL A 109 1.18 2.39 6.55
C VAL A 109 0.60 3.48 5.63
N ARG A 110 -0.34 3.14 4.73
CA ARG A 110 -1.08 4.12 3.92
C ARG A 110 -2.15 4.88 4.70
N ASP A 111 -2.54 4.36 5.87
CA ASP A 111 -3.43 4.98 6.85
C ASP A 111 -4.70 5.61 6.24
N GLN A 112 -5.59 4.76 5.72
CA GLN A 112 -6.86 5.12 5.07
C GLN A 112 -6.74 5.75 3.66
N GLY A 113 -5.52 5.91 3.13
CA GLY A 113 -5.26 6.17 1.71
C GLY A 113 -5.97 7.42 1.15
N ALA A 114 -6.23 7.41 -0.17
CA ALA A 114 -6.97 8.48 -0.86
C ALA A 114 -8.49 8.27 -0.82
N ASP A 115 -8.96 7.01 -0.90
CA ASP A 115 -10.36 6.61 -0.76
C ASP A 115 -10.41 5.36 0.12
N THR A 116 -10.96 5.51 1.32
CA THR A 116 -11.07 4.41 2.30
C THR A 116 -11.94 3.28 1.80
N ARG A 117 -12.89 3.52 0.89
CA ARG A 117 -13.75 2.46 0.34
C ARG A 117 -12.97 1.52 -0.56
N ASP A 118 -12.04 2.04 -1.36
CA ASP A 118 -11.17 1.22 -2.20
C ASP A 118 -10.25 0.36 -1.35
N GLU A 119 -9.71 0.91 -0.26
CA GLU A 119 -8.89 0.16 0.70
C GLU A 119 -9.70 -0.96 1.40
N LEU A 120 -10.96 -0.71 1.75
CA LEU A 120 -11.86 -1.74 2.30
C LEU A 120 -12.15 -2.85 1.30
N MET A 121 -12.42 -2.52 0.03
CA MET A 121 -12.62 -3.52 -1.03
C MET A 121 -11.35 -4.39 -1.20
N ALA A 122 -10.17 -3.76 -1.22
CA ALA A 122 -8.91 -4.45 -1.34
C ALA A 122 -8.64 -5.37 -0.14
N LEU A 123 -8.94 -4.91 1.08
CA LEU A 123 -8.83 -5.71 2.31
C LEU A 123 -9.70 -6.96 2.27
N TRP A 124 -10.98 -6.81 1.89
CA TRP A 124 -11.91 -7.94 1.85
C TRP A 124 -11.51 -8.95 0.78
N ALA A 125 -11.15 -8.49 -0.42
CA ALA A 125 -10.65 -9.35 -1.49
C ALA A 125 -9.40 -10.12 -1.07
N LEU A 126 -8.41 -9.45 -0.47
CA LEU A 126 -7.20 -10.07 0.07
C LEU A 126 -7.54 -11.16 1.09
N CYS A 127 -8.42 -10.86 2.03
CA CYS A 127 -8.79 -11.77 3.12
C CYS A 127 -9.56 -12.99 2.60
N ASP A 128 -10.49 -12.80 1.65
CA ASP A 128 -11.25 -13.90 1.07
C ASP A 128 -10.35 -14.80 0.20
N GLU A 129 -9.45 -14.23 -0.61
CA GLU A 129 -8.45 -14.99 -1.37
C GLU A 129 -7.52 -15.80 -0.45
N ALA A 130 -7.02 -15.17 0.63
CA ALA A 130 -6.13 -15.82 1.59
C ALA A 130 -6.81 -16.97 2.34
N ARG A 131 -8.06 -16.76 2.80
CA ARG A 131 -8.85 -17.82 3.45
C ARG A 131 -9.13 -18.97 2.48
N ALA A 132 -9.47 -18.67 1.22
CA ALA A 132 -9.67 -19.70 0.19
C ALA A 132 -8.40 -20.53 -0.07
N ALA A 133 -7.22 -19.93 0.08
CA ALA A 133 -5.92 -20.61 0.00
C ALA A 133 -5.51 -21.33 1.31
N GLY A 134 -6.34 -21.30 2.36
CA GLY A 134 -6.07 -21.97 3.64
C GLY A 134 -5.12 -21.19 4.56
N VAL A 135 -4.86 -19.91 4.31
CA VAL A 135 -4.08 -19.06 5.21
C VAL A 135 -4.92 -18.72 6.44
N ALA A 136 -4.34 -18.88 7.63
CA ALA A 136 -4.93 -18.40 8.88
C ALA A 136 -4.80 -16.87 8.97
N VAL A 137 -5.80 -16.15 8.45
CA VAL A 137 -5.77 -14.68 8.30
C VAL A 137 -5.96 -13.95 9.63
N ASP A 138 -6.83 -14.45 10.51
CA ASP A 138 -7.25 -13.69 11.69
C ASP A 138 -6.13 -13.39 12.71
N PRO A 139 -5.12 -14.27 12.93
CA PRO A 139 -3.94 -13.90 13.71
C PRO A 139 -3.16 -12.73 13.09
N ILE A 140 -3.02 -12.71 11.76
CA ILE A 140 -2.28 -11.68 11.03
C ILE A 140 -3.03 -10.34 11.10
N LEU A 141 -4.36 -10.36 10.96
CA LEU A 141 -5.20 -9.17 11.14
C LEU A 141 -5.01 -8.54 12.52
N ARG A 142 -5.08 -9.35 13.59
CA ARG A 142 -4.88 -8.87 14.97
C ARG A 142 -3.48 -8.32 15.19
N GLU A 143 -2.47 -8.98 14.63
CA GLU A 143 -1.08 -8.52 14.72
C GLU A 143 -0.88 -7.15 14.05
N VAL A 144 -1.37 -6.98 12.81
CA VAL A 144 -1.22 -5.71 12.10
C VAL A 144 -2.10 -4.63 12.71
N ALA A 145 -3.29 -4.97 13.20
CA ALA A 145 -4.15 -4.03 13.93
C ALA A 145 -3.45 -3.45 15.18
N ALA A 146 -2.66 -4.27 15.89
CA ALA A 146 -1.95 -3.83 17.11
C ALA A 146 -0.92 -2.71 16.85
N ILE A 147 -0.43 -2.57 15.62
CA ILE A 147 0.54 -1.52 15.23
C ILE A 147 -0.06 -0.44 14.31
N SER A 148 -1.35 -0.59 13.95
CA SER A 148 -2.06 0.32 13.06
C SER A 148 -2.51 1.58 13.78
N SER A 149 -2.77 2.64 13.01
CA SER A 149 -3.30 3.90 13.51
C SER A 149 -4.70 3.71 14.10
N ASP A 150 -4.99 4.43 15.19
CA ASP A 150 -6.31 4.55 15.82
C ASP A 150 -7.04 5.85 15.40
N VAL A 151 -6.48 6.58 14.43
CA VAL A 151 -7.08 7.81 13.91
C VAL A 151 -8.17 7.48 12.87
N ASP A 152 -9.36 8.03 13.08
CA ASP A 152 -10.45 7.99 12.09
C ASP A 152 -10.52 9.30 11.29
N ARG A 153 -9.79 9.36 10.17
CA ARG A 153 -9.66 10.58 9.34
C ARG A 153 -10.95 10.91 8.58
N TYR A 154 -11.73 9.89 8.23
CA TYR A 154 -12.86 10.03 7.30
C TYR A 154 -14.22 9.59 7.88
N GLY A 155 -14.29 9.26 9.17
CA GLY A 155 -15.53 8.86 9.84
C GLY A 155 -16.00 7.44 9.50
N MET A 156 -15.09 6.56 9.05
CA MET A 156 -15.37 5.16 8.68
C MET A 156 -14.71 4.15 9.62
N GLY A 157 -14.17 4.62 10.76
CA GLY A 157 -13.38 3.82 11.69
C GLY A 157 -11.89 3.86 11.35
N SER A 158 -11.04 3.79 12.38
CA SER A 158 -9.58 3.77 12.19
C SER A 158 -9.11 2.52 11.45
N VAL A 159 -7.89 2.52 10.88
CA VAL A 159 -7.34 1.30 10.27
C VAL A 159 -7.29 0.15 11.28
N ARG A 160 -6.94 0.45 12.54
CA ARG A 160 -6.97 -0.54 13.61
C ARG A 160 -8.35 -1.17 13.76
N ASP A 161 -9.41 -0.37 13.84
CA ASP A 161 -10.78 -0.86 14.02
C ASP A 161 -11.24 -1.66 12.80
N ILE A 162 -10.98 -1.15 11.60
CA ILE A 162 -11.30 -1.82 10.33
C ILE A 162 -10.68 -3.23 10.27
N LEU A 163 -9.41 -3.37 10.67
CA LEU A 163 -8.73 -4.68 10.69
C LEU A 163 -9.31 -5.61 11.75
N LEU A 164 -9.66 -5.10 12.92
CA LEU A 164 -10.27 -5.88 14.00
C LEU A 164 -11.69 -6.34 13.64
N ASP A 165 -12.49 -5.50 12.97
CA ASP A 165 -13.85 -5.82 12.53
C ASP A 165 -13.86 -6.87 11.39
N THR A 166 -12.74 -7.06 10.70
CA THR A 166 -12.58 -8.05 9.62
C THR A 166 -12.27 -9.47 10.13
N VAL A 167 -11.92 -9.60 11.41
CA VAL A 167 -11.69 -10.89 12.08
C VAL A 167 -12.99 -11.68 12.12
N ARG A 168 -12.94 -12.98 11.78
CA ARG A 168 -14.10 -13.89 11.80
C ARG A 168 -14.02 -14.93 12.92
#